data_AF-A0A9X6RXD3-F1
#
_entry.id   AF-A0A9X6RXD3-F1
#
_cell.length_a   1.000
_cell.length_b   1.000
_cell.length_c   1.000
_cell.angle_alpha   90.00
_cell.angle_beta   90.00
_cell.angle_gamma   90.00
#
_symmetry.space_group_name_H-M   'P 1'
#
loop_
_entity.id
_entity.type
_entity.pdbx_description
1 polymer ?
#
loop_
_entity_poly.entity_id
_entity_poly.type
_entity_poly.pdbx_seq_one_letter_code
_entity_poly.pdbx_strand_id
1 'polypeptide(L)'
;MKKKKIYLASFFIAVFLFLLTGCSQKIQNVPAKRVTVSLTNTKTIPTFFFHGWGSSANAESQMVNAAKKAGVSNTIIQADVSKNGTVKLKGTIPKNVKNPIIKVNLEDNQSGKTSYVKDVITAISNKYHYAKINLVGHSMGNLQIANYINENYDNKKLPKINKVVSIAGHYDGYLGEEAGQKAKIKNKKTGEPDIYSDGFKQLLPLRKHYPRQIEVLNIYGNKEDGSNSDGSVSVVSAQSYKYLINGCAKSYREVEIKGKNAQHSKLHENKEVDKLLIDFLWKE
;
A
#
# COMPACT_ATOMS: atom_id res chain seq x y z
N MET A 1 -0.71 39.23 63.81
CA MET A 1 0.06 38.85 62.58
C MET A 1 -0.63 37.69 61.88
N LYS A 2 -0.72 37.78 60.55
CA LYS A 2 -1.64 37.04 59.65
C LYS A 2 -1.26 35.56 59.47
N LYS A 3 -2.23 34.64 59.58
CA LYS A 3 -2.20 33.33 58.91
C LYS A 3 -3.36 33.27 57.92
N LYS A 4 -3.08 33.38 56.62
CA LYS A 4 -4.06 33.22 55.54
C LYS A 4 -3.77 31.94 54.75
N LYS A 5 -4.78 31.08 54.72
CA LYS A 5 -5.27 30.22 53.62
C LYS A 5 -4.24 29.42 52.81
N ILE A 6 -4.13 28.13 53.12
CA ILE A 6 -3.57 27.07 52.24
C ILE A 6 -4.66 26.01 52.04
N TYR A 7 -5.68 26.31 51.21
CA TYR A 7 -6.68 25.31 50.77
C TYR A 7 -7.23 25.62 49.36
N LEU A 8 -6.41 26.17 48.45
CA LEU A 8 -6.84 26.44 47.07
C LEU A 8 -5.86 25.95 45.98
N ALA A 9 -4.72 25.37 46.35
CA ALA A 9 -3.78 24.78 45.40
C ALA A 9 -4.08 23.30 45.08
N SER A 10 -4.79 22.61 45.99
CA SER A 10 -5.05 21.16 45.87
C SER A 10 -6.16 20.82 44.86
N PHE A 11 -7.05 21.77 44.54
CA PHE A 11 -8.17 21.54 43.63
C PHE A 11 -7.79 21.74 42.15
N PHE A 12 -6.83 22.63 41.86
CA PHE A 12 -6.35 22.86 40.48
C PHE A 12 -5.41 21.76 39.98
N ILE A 13 -4.65 21.12 40.87
CA ILE A 13 -3.78 19.99 40.49
C ILE A 13 -4.60 18.74 40.15
N ALA A 14 -5.73 18.51 40.84
CA ALA A 14 -6.62 17.39 40.53
C ALA A 14 -7.35 17.57 39.19
N VAL A 15 -7.73 18.79 38.81
CA VAL A 15 -8.40 19.05 37.52
C VAL A 15 -7.42 19.00 36.34
N PHE A 16 -6.13 19.34 36.55
CA PHE A 16 -5.11 19.24 35.51
C PHE A 16 -4.67 17.78 35.21
N LEU A 17 -4.82 16.88 36.20
CA LEU A 17 -4.57 15.44 36.02
C LEU A 17 -5.71 14.70 35.30
N PHE A 18 -6.93 15.22 35.30
CA PHE A 18 -8.06 14.60 34.58
C PHE A 18 -8.14 14.99 33.09
N LEU A 19 -7.51 16.08 32.67
CA LEU A 19 -7.46 16.55 31.27
C LEU A 19 -6.34 15.91 30.43
N LEU A 20 -5.48 15.08 31.05
CA LEU A 20 -4.45 14.29 30.37
C LEU A 20 -4.86 12.83 30.11
N THR A 21 -6.17 12.54 30.06
CA THR A 21 -6.68 11.34 29.39
C THR A 21 -6.69 11.55 27.87
N GLY A 22 -5.54 11.98 27.34
CA GLY A 22 -5.28 11.99 25.91
C GLY A 22 -5.48 10.58 25.37
N CYS A 23 -6.20 10.48 24.25
CA CYS A 23 -6.54 9.25 23.54
C CYS A 23 -5.35 8.28 23.48
N SER A 24 -5.27 7.37 24.44
CA SER A 24 -4.31 6.27 24.40
C SER A 24 -4.84 5.30 23.34
N GLN A 25 -4.37 5.45 22.09
CA GLN A 25 -4.66 4.49 21.04
C GLN A 25 -4.19 3.12 21.53
N LYS A 26 -5.14 2.20 21.79
CA LYS A 26 -4.83 0.84 22.26
C LYS A 26 -3.89 0.17 21.26
N ILE A 27 -2.63 0.06 21.66
CA ILE A 27 -1.59 -0.69 20.98
C ILE A 27 -1.91 -2.17 21.16
N GLN A 28 -2.05 -2.91 20.06
CA GLN A 28 -2.31 -4.35 20.11
C GLN A 28 -1.35 -5.11 19.20
N ASN A 29 -0.65 -6.09 19.77
CA ASN A 29 0.25 -6.99 19.04
C ASN A 29 -0.55 -8.19 18.50
N VAL A 30 -0.37 -8.52 17.23
CA VAL A 30 -0.99 -9.68 16.57
C VAL A 30 0.12 -10.60 16.07
N PRO A 31 0.37 -11.75 16.73
CA PRO A 31 1.51 -12.62 16.42
C PRO A 31 1.24 -13.64 15.30
N ALA A 32 0.14 -13.54 14.56
CA ALA A 32 -0.31 -14.63 13.69
C ALA A 32 0.33 -14.62 12.29
N LYS A 33 1.06 -15.69 11.96
CA LYS A 33 1.66 -15.96 10.63
C LYS A 33 0.74 -16.71 9.65
N ARG A 34 -0.43 -17.16 10.11
CA ARG A 34 -1.46 -17.85 9.30
C ARG A 34 -2.85 -17.33 9.64
N VAL A 35 -3.74 -17.32 8.66
CA VAL A 35 -5.17 -17.06 8.90
C VAL A 35 -5.78 -18.31 9.52
N THR A 36 -6.38 -18.14 10.71
CA THR A 36 -6.99 -19.22 11.50
C THR A 36 -8.50 -19.06 11.65
N VAL A 37 -9.05 -17.93 11.20
CA VAL A 37 -10.47 -17.61 11.29
C VAL A 37 -11.17 -17.77 9.95
N SER A 38 -12.49 -17.96 9.98
CA SER A 38 -13.32 -17.84 8.78
C SER A 38 -13.44 -16.37 8.37
N LEU A 39 -13.24 -16.09 7.08
CA LEU A 39 -13.31 -14.75 6.50
C LEU A 39 -14.74 -14.47 6.00
N THR A 40 -15.58 -13.98 6.90
CA THR A 40 -17.02 -13.80 6.65
C THR A 40 -17.42 -12.37 6.32
N ASN A 41 -16.56 -11.38 6.58
CA ASN A 41 -16.85 -9.99 6.28
C ASN A 41 -16.57 -9.68 4.79
N THR A 42 -17.61 -9.82 3.98
CA THR A 42 -17.59 -9.57 2.53
C THR A 42 -18.06 -8.18 2.15
N LYS A 43 -18.73 -7.45 3.07
CA LYS A 43 -19.33 -6.13 2.83
C LYS A 43 -18.31 -5.00 2.91
N THR A 44 -17.35 -5.12 3.84
CA THR A 44 -16.30 -4.11 4.02
C THR A 44 -15.02 -4.59 3.34
N ILE A 45 -14.48 -3.77 2.42
CA ILE A 45 -13.22 -4.03 1.73
C ILE A 45 -12.17 -3.03 2.24
N PRO A 46 -11.26 -3.43 3.16
CA PRO A 46 -10.14 -2.59 3.55
C PRO A 46 -9.18 -2.32 2.39
N THR A 47 -8.53 -1.15 2.41
CA THR A 47 -7.46 -0.80 1.46
C THR A 47 -6.14 -0.64 2.20
N PHE A 48 -5.14 -1.43 1.82
CA PHE A 48 -3.79 -1.40 2.40
C PHE A 48 -2.86 -0.56 1.52
N PHE A 49 -2.09 0.31 2.16
CA PHE A 49 -1.08 1.14 1.52
C PHE A 49 0.32 0.69 1.95
N PHE A 50 1.20 0.44 0.98
CA PHE A 50 2.59 0.01 1.18
C PHE A 50 3.57 1.01 0.54
N HIS A 51 4.46 1.57 1.36
CA HIS A 51 5.48 2.52 0.93
C HIS A 51 6.66 1.85 0.19
N GLY A 52 7.47 2.68 -0.47
CA GLY A 52 8.72 2.29 -1.12
C GLY A 52 9.90 2.07 -0.17
N TRP A 53 11.04 1.70 -0.75
CA TRP A 53 12.30 1.44 -0.06
C TRP A 53 12.78 2.66 0.73
N GLY A 54 13.20 2.45 1.98
CA GLY A 54 13.70 3.51 2.88
C GLY A 54 12.63 4.50 3.37
N SER A 55 11.36 4.31 3.01
CA SER A 55 10.25 5.19 3.37
C SER A 55 9.50 4.70 4.62
N SER A 56 8.33 5.27 4.89
CA SER A 56 7.46 4.91 6.01
C SER A 56 6.01 5.14 5.65
N ALA A 57 5.09 4.76 6.57
CA ALA A 57 3.68 5.08 6.47
C ALA A 57 3.38 6.60 6.33
N ASN A 58 4.35 7.50 6.46
CA ASN A 58 4.11 8.92 6.25
C ASN A 58 3.95 9.27 4.76
N ALA A 59 4.60 8.54 3.85
CA ALA A 59 4.58 8.83 2.41
C ALA A 59 3.17 8.74 1.80
N GLU A 60 2.29 7.93 2.36
CA GLU A 60 0.93 7.74 1.85
C GLU A 60 -0.07 8.71 2.48
N SER A 61 0.37 9.58 3.41
CA SER A 61 -0.52 10.46 4.17
C SER A 61 -1.29 11.41 3.27
N GLN A 62 -0.70 11.91 2.19
CA GLN A 62 -1.43 12.78 1.26
C GLN A 62 -2.58 12.02 0.60
N MET A 63 -2.31 10.88 -0.05
CA MET A 63 -3.34 10.07 -0.73
C MET A 63 -4.46 9.66 0.24
N VAL A 64 -4.09 9.26 1.45
CA VAL A 64 -5.06 8.86 2.48
C VAL A 64 -5.90 10.06 2.96
N ASN A 65 -5.29 11.23 3.12
CA ASN A 65 -6.00 12.45 3.48
C ASN A 65 -6.92 12.93 2.34
N ALA A 66 -6.51 12.76 1.08
CA ALA A 66 -7.35 13.06 -0.08
C ALA A 66 -8.58 12.15 -0.10
N ALA A 67 -8.41 10.84 0.13
CA ALA A 67 -9.52 9.89 0.25
C ALA A 67 -10.47 10.27 1.40
N LYS A 68 -9.93 10.64 2.57
CA LYS A 68 -10.73 11.12 3.70
C LYS A 68 -11.54 12.37 3.34
N LYS A 69 -10.91 13.37 2.72
CA LYS A 69 -11.56 14.61 2.27
C LYS A 69 -12.65 14.36 1.24
N ALA A 70 -12.47 13.35 0.38
CA ALA A 70 -13.46 12.92 -0.59
C ALA A 70 -14.61 12.09 0.01
N GLY A 71 -14.65 11.90 1.34
CA GLY A 71 -15.71 11.14 2.02
C GLY A 71 -15.61 9.62 1.88
N VAL A 72 -14.48 9.11 1.37
CA VAL A 72 -14.28 7.66 1.16
C VAL A 72 -14.28 6.89 2.48
N SER A 73 -13.57 7.41 3.48
CA SER A 73 -13.36 6.75 4.75
C SER A 73 -13.00 7.73 5.85
N ASN A 74 -13.62 7.55 7.02
CA ASN A 74 -13.20 8.20 8.26
C ASN A 74 -12.39 7.26 9.16
N THR A 75 -12.17 6.01 8.74
CA THR A 75 -11.46 4.99 9.53
C THR A 75 -10.11 4.70 8.90
N ILE A 76 -9.08 5.34 9.44
CA ILE A 76 -7.68 5.15 9.06
C ILE A 76 -6.95 4.61 10.27
N ILE A 77 -6.29 3.46 10.11
CA ILE A 77 -5.39 2.90 11.11
C ILE A 77 -3.99 2.73 10.52
N GLN A 78 -2.99 2.61 11.40
CA GLN A 78 -1.64 2.22 11.00
C GLN A 78 -1.31 0.82 11.51
N ALA A 79 -0.66 0.02 10.67
CA ALA A 79 -0.15 -1.30 11.03
C ALA A 79 1.38 -1.27 10.95
N ASP A 80 2.04 -1.28 12.10
CA ASP A 80 3.49 -1.35 12.20
C ASP A 80 3.93 -2.82 12.12
N VAL A 81 4.76 -3.15 11.13
CA VAL A 81 5.33 -4.48 10.94
C VAL A 81 6.78 -4.44 11.39
N SER A 82 7.12 -5.18 12.44
CA SER A 82 8.49 -5.24 12.95
C SER A 82 9.41 -6.08 12.05
N LYS A 83 10.72 -6.05 12.32
CA LYS A 83 11.71 -6.83 11.53
C LYS A 83 11.41 -8.33 11.46
N ASN A 84 10.82 -8.92 12.50
CA ASN A 84 10.42 -10.33 12.54
C ASN A 84 8.99 -10.59 12.00
N GLY A 85 8.31 -9.55 11.53
CA GLY A 85 6.97 -9.62 10.96
C GLY A 85 5.84 -9.65 11.99
N THR A 86 6.11 -9.23 13.24
CA THR A 86 5.04 -9.00 14.22
C THR A 86 4.30 -7.74 13.86
N VAL A 87 2.97 -7.79 13.87
CA VAL A 87 2.11 -6.66 13.47
C VAL A 87 1.53 -5.99 14.71
N LYS A 88 1.75 -4.69 14.84
CA LYS A 88 1.19 -3.84 15.89
C LYS A 88 0.24 -2.82 15.27
N LEU A 89 -1.01 -2.81 15.74
CA LEU A 89 -2.03 -1.89 15.24
C LEU A 89 -2.11 -0.63 16.10
N LYS A 90 -2.11 0.52 15.44
CA LYS A 90 -2.42 1.84 16.00
C LYS A 90 -3.80 2.26 15.54
N GLY A 91 -4.75 2.23 16.48
CA GLY A 91 -6.17 2.45 16.22
C GLY A 91 -6.96 1.16 16.09
N THR A 92 -8.29 1.30 15.99
CA THR A 92 -9.24 0.20 15.89
C THR A 92 -10.19 0.48 14.75
N ILE A 93 -10.56 -0.57 14.00
CA ILE A 93 -11.60 -0.48 12.99
C ILE A 93 -12.94 -0.86 13.63
N PRO A 94 -13.91 0.07 13.75
CA PRO A 94 -15.25 -0.26 14.23
C PRO A 94 -15.96 -1.25 13.29
N LYS A 95 -16.96 -1.96 13.81
CA LYS A 95 -17.80 -2.82 12.98
C LYS A 95 -18.57 -1.98 11.95
N ASN A 96 -18.84 -2.56 10.78
CA ASN A 96 -19.69 -1.98 9.72
C ASN A 96 -19.21 -0.64 9.13
N VAL A 97 -17.94 -0.30 9.27
CA VAL A 97 -17.38 0.87 8.57
C VAL A 97 -17.23 0.61 7.07
N LYS A 98 -17.31 1.68 6.28
CA LYS A 98 -17.02 1.65 4.84
C LYS A 98 -15.55 1.94 4.60
N ASN A 99 -14.93 1.16 3.71
CA ASN A 99 -13.60 1.40 3.14
C ASN A 99 -12.50 1.76 4.17
N PRO A 100 -12.28 0.99 5.25
CA PRO A 100 -11.21 1.30 6.20
C PRO A 100 -9.85 1.29 5.48
N ILE A 101 -9.02 2.28 5.79
CA ILE A 101 -7.68 2.42 5.20
C ILE A 101 -6.65 1.97 6.23
N ILE A 102 -5.73 1.10 5.81
CA ILE A 102 -4.62 0.61 6.61
C ILE A 102 -3.32 1.12 6.00
N LYS A 103 -2.68 2.05 6.70
CA LYS A 103 -1.32 2.50 6.36
C LYS A 103 -0.32 1.51 6.93
N VAL A 104 0.42 0.80 6.08
CA VAL A 104 1.40 -0.18 6.55
C VAL A 104 2.74 0.51 6.74
N ASN A 105 3.32 0.38 7.93
CA ASN A 105 4.66 0.88 8.23
C ASN A 105 5.60 -0.30 8.42
N LEU A 106 6.61 -0.43 7.58
CA LEU A 106 7.63 -1.47 7.72
C LEU A 106 8.80 -0.94 8.54
N GLU A 107 9.13 -1.59 9.66
CA GLU A 107 10.32 -1.23 10.45
C GLU A 107 11.62 -1.53 9.67
N ASP A 108 11.64 -2.65 8.95
CA ASP A 108 12.74 -3.07 8.07
C ASP A 108 12.49 -2.58 6.63
N ASN A 109 12.32 -1.26 6.49
CA ASN A 109 11.88 -0.58 5.27
C ASN A 109 12.84 -0.66 4.07
N GLN A 110 14.00 -1.29 4.23
CA GLN A 110 14.98 -1.49 3.15
C GLN A 110 15.17 -2.96 2.74
N SER A 111 14.51 -3.89 3.44
CA SER A 111 14.73 -5.33 3.22
C SER A 111 14.11 -5.90 1.94
N GLY A 112 13.06 -5.28 1.42
CA GLY A 112 12.28 -5.82 0.30
C GLY A 112 11.53 -7.13 0.61
N LYS A 113 11.47 -7.57 1.88
CA LYS A 113 10.84 -8.84 2.26
C LYS A 113 9.37 -8.89 1.86
N THR A 114 9.00 -9.93 1.12
CA THR A 114 7.64 -10.16 0.59
C THR A 114 6.68 -10.64 1.68
N SER A 115 7.22 -11.35 2.69
CA SER A 115 6.48 -11.89 3.83
C SER A 115 5.73 -10.83 4.64
N TYR A 116 6.19 -9.57 4.67
CA TYR A 116 5.52 -8.50 5.41
C TYR A 116 4.12 -8.18 4.90
N VAL A 117 3.88 -8.29 3.59
CA VAL A 117 2.55 -8.11 3.00
C VAL A 117 1.60 -9.18 3.53
N LYS A 118 2.05 -10.45 3.55
CA LYS A 118 1.28 -11.57 4.09
C LYS A 118 1.04 -11.43 5.59
N ASP A 119 2.04 -11.01 6.35
CA ASP A 119 1.97 -10.85 7.80
C ASP A 119 0.89 -9.82 8.18
N VAL A 120 0.89 -8.63 7.55
CA VAL A 120 -0.10 -7.59 7.86
C VAL A 120 -1.51 -7.96 7.40
N ILE A 121 -1.65 -8.58 6.21
CA ILE A 121 -2.94 -9.07 5.73
C ILE A 121 -3.48 -10.14 6.67
N THR A 122 -2.64 -11.06 7.12
CA THR A 122 -3.02 -12.14 8.04
C THR A 122 -3.47 -11.58 9.38
N ALA A 123 -2.70 -10.66 9.97
CA ALA A 123 -3.03 -10.04 11.24
C ALA A 123 -4.38 -9.30 11.20
N ILE A 124 -4.60 -8.51 10.16
CA ILE A 124 -5.86 -7.77 9.97
C ILE A 124 -7.02 -8.73 9.68
N SER A 125 -6.82 -9.76 8.86
CA SER A 125 -7.86 -10.74 8.52
C SER A 125 -8.27 -11.59 9.72
N ASN A 126 -7.31 -12.00 10.57
CA ASN A 126 -7.62 -12.72 11.81
C ASN A 126 -8.41 -11.89 12.81
N LYS A 127 -8.15 -10.58 12.86
CA LYS A 127 -8.83 -9.69 13.81
C LYS A 127 -10.21 -9.23 13.33
N TYR A 128 -10.37 -9.00 12.04
CA TYR A 128 -11.56 -8.33 11.48
C TYR A 128 -12.32 -9.16 10.44
N HIS A 129 -11.86 -10.38 10.14
CA HIS A 129 -12.54 -11.38 9.30
C HIS A 129 -12.81 -10.92 7.86
N TYR A 130 -12.02 -9.99 7.32
CA TYR A 130 -12.22 -9.48 5.96
C TYR A 130 -11.98 -10.56 4.91
N ALA A 131 -12.94 -10.73 4.00
CA ALA A 131 -12.88 -11.71 2.92
C ALA A 131 -12.28 -11.15 1.62
N LYS A 132 -12.25 -9.81 1.50
CA LYS A 132 -11.74 -9.10 0.33
C LYS A 132 -10.86 -7.94 0.77
N ILE A 133 -9.85 -7.60 -0.02
CA ILE A 133 -8.95 -6.47 0.23
C ILE A 133 -8.62 -5.72 -1.06
N ASN A 134 -8.26 -4.45 -0.94
CA ASN A 134 -7.57 -3.68 -1.98
C ASN A 134 -6.12 -3.42 -1.55
N LEU A 135 -5.21 -3.32 -2.52
CA LEU A 135 -3.79 -3.08 -2.28
C LEU A 135 -3.32 -1.86 -3.08
N VAL A 136 -2.53 -0.99 -2.45
CA VAL A 136 -1.86 0.15 -3.08
C VAL A 136 -0.38 0.07 -2.76
N GLY A 137 0.47 0.09 -3.77
CA GLY A 137 1.92 0.09 -3.63
C GLY A 137 2.56 1.31 -4.27
N HIS A 138 3.59 1.85 -3.61
CA HIS A 138 4.52 2.81 -4.22
C HIS A 138 5.91 2.18 -4.36
N SER A 139 6.55 2.37 -5.51
CA SER A 139 7.93 1.91 -5.76
C SER A 139 8.11 0.43 -5.35
N MET A 140 9.05 0.13 -4.45
CA MET A 140 9.30 -1.22 -3.91
C MET A 140 8.05 -1.91 -3.32
N GLY A 141 7.09 -1.18 -2.76
CA GLY A 141 5.84 -1.74 -2.25
C GLY A 141 5.06 -2.51 -3.33
N ASN A 142 5.20 -2.13 -4.60
CA ASN A 142 4.61 -2.85 -5.73
C ASN A 142 5.23 -4.23 -5.94
N LEU A 143 6.54 -4.36 -5.81
CA LEU A 143 7.21 -5.65 -5.96
C LEU A 143 6.88 -6.56 -4.79
N GLN A 144 6.76 -6.02 -3.57
CA GLN A 144 6.30 -6.80 -2.41
C GLN A 144 4.87 -7.32 -2.63
N ILE A 145 3.96 -6.49 -3.15
CA ILE A 145 2.59 -6.92 -3.50
C ILE A 145 2.60 -7.96 -4.62
N ALA A 146 3.37 -7.74 -5.70
CA ALA A 146 3.43 -8.66 -6.83
C ALA A 146 3.95 -10.04 -6.41
N ASN A 147 5.01 -10.09 -5.60
CA ASN A 147 5.53 -11.34 -5.05
C ASN A 147 4.56 -11.97 -4.05
N TYR A 148 3.89 -11.19 -3.20
CA TYR A 148 2.83 -11.74 -2.33
C TYR A 148 1.74 -12.46 -3.13
N ILE A 149 1.30 -11.87 -4.25
CA ILE A 149 0.36 -12.52 -5.17
C ILE A 149 0.98 -13.77 -5.77
N ASN A 150 2.24 -13.69 -6.22
CA ASN A 150 2.97 -14.79 -6.86
C ASN A 150 3.08 -16.02 -5.95
N GLU A 151 3.42 -15.79 -4.68
CA GLU A 151 3.67 -16.83 -3.68
C GLU A 151 2.38 -17.39 -3.04
N ASN A 152 1.23 -16.72 -3.20
CA ASN A 152 0.02 -17.06 -2.44
C ASN A 152 -1.27 -17.11 -3.28
N TYR A 153 -1.18 -17.14 -4.62
CA TYR A 153 -2.34 -17.05 -5.51
C TYR A 153 -3.40 -18.15 -5.29
N ASP A 154 -3.00 -19.33 -4.82
CA ASP A 154 -3.84 -20.51 -4.60
C ASP A 154 -4.28 -20.68 -3.13
N ASN A 155 -3.81 -19.81 -2.23
CA ASN A 155 -4.06 -19.93 -0.81
C ASN A 155 -5.48 -19.44 -0.45
N LYS A 156 -6.43 -20.38 -0.43
CA LYS A 156 -7.85 -20.14 -0.11
C LYS A 156 -8.13 -19.63 1.31
N LYS A 157 -7.15 -19.64 2.21
CA LYS A 157 -7.31 -19.11 3.58
C LYS A 157 -7.06 -17.60 3.65
N LEU A 158 -6.44 -17.01 2.64
CA LEU A 158 -6.21 -15.57 2.58
C LEU A 158 -7.42 -14.85 1.96
N PRO A 159 -7.64 -13.56 2.28
CA PRO A 159 -8.67 -12.78 1.61
C PRO A 159 -8.38 -12.65 0.12
N LYS A 160 -9.46 -12.60 -0.68
CA LYS A 160 -9.33 -12.34 -2.12
C LYS A 160 -8.93 -10.89 -2.36
N ILE A 161 -7.95 -10.66 -3.22
CA ILE A 161 -7.65 -9.32 -3.70
C ILE A 161 -8.72 -8.90 -4.70
N ASN A 162 -9.21 -7.68 -4.56
CA ASN A 162 -10.26 -7.08 -5.38
C ASN A 162 -9.66 -6.07 -6.37
N LYS A 163 -8.92 -5.08 -5.87
CA LYS A 163 -8.24 -4.06 -6.68
C LYS A 163 -6.77 -3.89 -6.27
N VAL A 164 -5.91 -3.65 -7.25
CA VAL A 164 -4.50 -3.27 -7.05
C VAL A 164 -4.23 -1.94 -7.74
N VAL A 165 -3.67 -0.99 -7.01
CA VAL A 165 -3.11 0.25 -7.57
C VAL A 165 -1.59 0.18 -7.44
N SER A 166 -0.90 0.27 -8.56
CA SER A 166 0.55 0.38 -8.62
C SER A 166 0.95 1.80 -8.95
N ILE A 167 1.82 2.40 -8.14
CA ILE A 167 2.37 3.73 -8.37
C ILE A 167 3.88 3.62 -8.47
N ALA A 168 4.45 3.95 -9.63
CA ALA A 168 5.89 3.85 -9.90
C ALA A 168 6.49 2.46 -9.62
N GLY A 169 5.77 1.39 -9.98
CA GLY A 169 6.29 0.02 -9.85
C GLY A 169 7.46 -0.22 -10.81
N HIS A 170 8.56 -0.77 -10.31
CA HIS A 170 9.77 -1.05 -11.11
C HIS A 170 9.90 -2.54 -11.42
N TYR A 171 8.90 -3.09 -12.12
CA TYR A 171 8.76 -4.53 -12.34
C TYR A 171 9.95 -5.14 -13.08
N ASP A 172 10.53 -4.40 -14.02
CA ASP A 172 11.72 -4.80 -14.79
C ASP A 172 12.99 -4.06 -14.35
N GLY A 173 13.10 -3.78 -13.06
CA GLY A 173 14.26 -3.14 -12.43
C GLY A 173 14.16 -1.62 -12.36
N TYR A 174 14.87 -1.01 -11.41
CA TYR A 174 14.97 0.45 -11.28
C TYR A 174 16.14 1.00 -12.11
N LEU A 175 16.30 2.32 -12.21
CA LEU A 175 17.36 2.95 -13.01
C LEU A 175 18.79 2.63 -12.55
N GLY A 176 19.00 1.91 -11.44
CA GLY A 176 20.31 1.38 -11.06
C GLY A 176 20.65 0.02 -11.67
N GLU A 177 19.69 -0.64 -12.32
CA GLU A 177 19.85 -1.94 -12.96
C GLU A 177 19.92 -1.81 -14.49
N GLU A 178 20.58 -2.75 -15.15
CA GLU A 178 20.72 -2.74 -16.62
C GLU A 178 19.36 -2.73 -17.33
N ALA A 179 18.45 -3.64 -16.96
CA ALA A 179 17.12 -3.70 -17.56
C ALA A 179 16.35 -2.39 -17.33
N GLY A 180 16.35 -1.87 -16.10
CA GLY A 180 15.67 -0.61 -15.77
C GLY A 180 16.20 0.59 -16.56
N GLN A 181 17.49 0.61 -16.92
CA GLN A 181 18.11 1.67 -17.72
C GLN A 181 17.92 1.50 -19.23
N LYS A 182 18.09 0.28 -19.75
CA LYS A 182 18.29 0.04 -21.18
C LYS A 182 17.11 -0.64 -21.88
N ALA A 183 16.23 -1.30 -21.14
CA ALA A 183 15.14 -2.06 -21.73
C ALA A 183 14.22 -1.15 -22.56
N LYS A 184 13.66 -1.72 -23.62
CA LYS A 184 12.62 -1.13 -24.47
C LYS A 184 11.43 -2.08 -24.52
N ILE A 185 10.25 -1.53 -24.78
CA ILE A 185 9.07 -2.35 -25.05
C ILE A 185 9.23 -3.01 -26.43
N LYS A 186 9.53 -4.31 -26.42
CA LYS A 186 9.59 -5.19 -27.59
C LYS A 186 8.21 -5.37 -28.22
N ASN A 187 7.16 -5.49 -27.40
CA ASN A 187 5.79 -5.68 -27.86
C ASN A 187 4.82 -4.76 -27.12
N LYS A 188 4.34 -3.71 -27.80
CA LYS A 188 3.42 -2.71 -27.23
C LYS A 188 2.05 -3.28 -26.84
N LYS A 189 1.59 -4.35 -27.51
CA LYS A 189 0.30 -4.98 -27.19
C LYS A 189 0.37 -5.68 -25.83
N THR A 190 1.48 -6.39 -25.57
CA THR A 190 1.65 -7.19 -24.36
C THR A 190 2.39 -6.45 -23.24
N GLY A 191 3.16 -5.40 -23.55
CA GLY A 191 4.06 -4.73 -22.62
C GLY A 191 5.38 -5.48 -22.40
N GLU A 192 5.74 -6.43 -23.27
CA GLU A 192 6.99 -7.23 -23.14
C GLU A 192 8.23 -6.33 -23.27
N PRO A 193 9.13 -6.30 -22.28
CA PRO A 193 10.44 -5.67 -22.45
C PRO A 193 11.40 -6.56 -23.26
N ASP A 194 12.44 -6.00 -23.86
CA ASP A 194 13.46 -6.72 -24.64
C ASP A 194 14.62 -7.26 -23.77
N ILE A 195 14.77 -6.77 -22.55
CA ILE A 195 15.71 -7.22 -21.52
C ILE A 195 14.90 -7.58 -20.29
N TYR A 196 15.20 -8.70 -19.61
CA TYR A 196 14.54 -9.07 -18.35
C TYR A 196 15.51 -8.96 -17.18
N SER A 197 15.17 -8.13 -16.19
CA SER A 197 15.86 -8.15 -14.89
C SER A 197 15.65 -9.48 -14.17
N ASP A 198 16.51 -9.81 -13.21
CA ASP A 198 16.33 -11.04 -12.42
C ASP A 198 15.06 -10.97 -11.55
N GLY A 199 14.72 -9.78 -11.06
CA GLY A 199 13.44 -9.56 -10.37
C GLY A 199 12.23 -9.81 -11.28
N PHE A 200 12.28 -9.37 -12.54
CA PHE A 200 11.20 -9.61 -13.50
C PHE A 200 11.03 -11.10 -13.81
N LYS A 201 12.14 -11.83 -13.99
CA LYS A 201 12.12 -13.28 -14.23
C LYS A 201 11.40 -14.03 -13.11
N GLN A 202 11.60 -13.63 -11.85
CA GLN A 202 10.91 -14.23 -10.70
C GLN A 202 9.39 -14.00 -10.72
N LEU A 203 8.94 -12.92 -11.35
CA LEU A 203 7.51 -12.57 -11.47
C LEU A 203 6.82 -13.17 -12.71
N LEU A 204 7.57 -13.71 -13.68
CA LEU A 204 7.00 -14.33 -14.90
C LEU A 204 5.89 -15.38 -14.65
N PRO A 205 5.92 -16.20 -13.58
CA PRO A 205 4.84 -17.14 -13.28
C PRO A 205 3.46 -16.49 -13.14
N LEU A 206 3.37 -15.21 -12.75
CA LEU A 206 2.11 -14.45 -12.69
C LEU A 206 1.32 -14.51 -14.00
N ARG A 207 2.01 -14.64 -15.16
CA ARG A 207 1.37 -14.78 -16.47
C ARG A 207 0.45 -15.97 -16.59
N LYS A 208 0.59 -16.97 -15.72
CA LYS A 208 -0.22 -18.20 -15.72
C LYS A 208 -1.27 -18.19 -14.62
N HIS A 209 -0.97 -17.58 -13.48
CA HIS A 209 -1.77 -17.75 -12.27
C HIS A 209 -2.20 -16.46 -11.58
N TYR A 210 -2.02 -15.29 -12.21
CA TYR A 210 -2.53 -14.04 -11.65
C TYR A 210 -4.05 -14.16 -11.45
N PRO A 211 -4.60 -13.87 -10.26
CA PRO A 211 -6.01 -14.10 -9.98
C PRO A 211 -6.94 -13.28 -10.89
N ARG A 212 -7.87 -13.98 -11.55
CA ARG A 212 -8.70 -13.42 -12.63
C ARG A 212 -9.72 -12.36 -12.19
N GLN A 213 -9.99 -12.25 -10.89
CA GLN A 213 -10.94 -11.28 -10.35
C GLN A 213 -10.32 -9.89 -10.10
N ILE A 214 -8.99 -9.77 -10.12
CA ILE A 214 -8.31 -8.53 -9.72
C ILE A 214 -8.38 -7.50 -10.84
N GLU A 215 -8.82 -6.29 -10.51
CA GLU A 215 -8.72 -5.11 -11.37
C GLU A 215 -7.45 -4.33 -11.02
N VAL A 216 -6.75 -3.84 -12.03
CA VAL A 216 -5.45 -3.19 -11.84
C VAL A 216 -5.40 -1.81 -12.47
N LEU A 217 -4.92 -0.83 -11.70
CA LEU A 217 -4.52 0.49 -12.17
C LEU A 217 -3.00 0.63 -11.99
N ASN A 218 -2.28 0.90 -13.06
CA ASN A 218 -0.84 1.14 -13.07
C ASN A 218 -0.58 2.62 -13.40
N ILE A 219 -0.03 3.36 -12.45
CA ILE A 219 0.30 4.78 -12.55
C ILE A 219 1.82 4.91 -12.52
N TYR A 220 2.39 5.65 -13.47
CA TYR A 220 3.82 5.89 -13.52
C TYR A 220 4.13 7.29 -14.03
N GLY A 221 5.33 7.78 -13.71
CA GLY A 221 5.74 9.14 -14.02
C GLY A 221 6.73 9.23 -15.17
N ASN A 222 6.62 10.33 -15.91
CA ASN A 222 7.61 10.78 -16.88
C ASN A 222 7.87 12.27 -16.66
N LYS A 223 9.08 12.63 -16.23
CA LYS A 223 9.44 14.02 -15.96
C LYS A 223 9.47 14.90 -17.20
N GLU A 224 9.44 14.31 -18.40
CA GLU A 224 9.58 14.98 -19.70
C GLU A 224 10.91 15.76 -19.83
N ASP A 225 11.96 15.27 -19.16
CA ASP A 225 13.33 15.81 -19.22
C ASP A 225 14.25 15.01 -20.16
N GLY A 226 13.66 14.21 -21.05
CA GLY A 226 14.38 13.32 -21.98
C GLY A 226 14.77 11.96 -21.38
N SER A 227 14.67 11.76 -20.07
CA SER A 227 15.02 10.47 -19.43
C SER A 227 13.99 9.35 -19.62
N ASN A 228 12.77 9.68 -20.06
CA ASN A 228 11.62 8.76 -20.13
C ASN A 228 11.41 7.98 -18.82
N SER A 229 11.47 8.71 -17.69
CA SER A 229 11.44 8.16 -16.34
C SER A 229 10.86 9.16 -15.33
N ASP A 230 10.51 8.67 -14.15
CA ASP A 230 10.18 9.51 -12.99
C ASP A 230 11.44 9.98 -12.22
N GLY A 231 12.63 9.60 -12.68
CA GLY A 231 13.92 9.86 -12.05
C GLY A 231 14.45 8.72 -11.19
N SER A 232 13.69 7.64 -10.99
CA SER A 232 14.14 6.42 -10.32
C SER A 232 13.70 5.15 -11.03
N VAL A 233 12.59 5.21 -11.76
CA VAL A 233 11.98 4.11 -12.50
C VAL A 233 11.71 4.56 -13.93
N SER A 234 12.17 3.78 -14.91
CA SER A 234 11.86 4.03 -16.31
C SER A 234 10.41 3.72 -16.62
N VAL A 235 9.83 4.44 -17.58
CA VAL A 235 8.46 4.17 -18.08
C VAL A 235 8.34 2.71 -18.55
N VAL A 236 9.39 2.18 -19.18
CA VAL A 236 9.44 0.78 -19.66
C VAL A 236 9.31 -0.22 -18.50
N SER A 237 10.07 -0.02 -17.42
CA SER A 237 10.00 -0.89 -16.25
C SER A 237 8.64 -0.85 -15.55
N ALA A 238 7.96 0.30 -15.56
CA ALA A 238 6.60 0.38 -15.04
C ALA A 238 5.57 -0.29 -15.95
N GLN A 239 5.68 -0.12 -17.26
CA GLN A 239 4.79 -0.71 -18.26
C GLN A 239 4.93 -2.23 -18.37
N SER A 240 6.10 -2.79 -18.01
CA SER A 240 6.33 -4.24 -18.07
C SER A 240 5.39 -5.03 -17.15
N TYR A 241 4.72 -4.38 -16.18
CA TYR A 241 3.68 -5.03 -15.39
C TYR A 241 2.57 -5.63 -16.26
N LYS A 242 2.19 -4.95 -17.34
CA LYS A 242 1.21 -5.42 -18.30
C LYS A 242 1.57 -6.81 -18.80
N TYR A 243 2.84 -7.04 -19.09
CA TYR A 243 3.30 -8.35 -19.55
C TYR A 243 3.12 -9.43 -18.49
N LEU A 244 3.23 -9.11 -17.21
CA LEU A 244 3.07 -10.11 -16.15
C LEU A 244 1.62 -10.57 -15.97
N ILE A 245 0.62 -9.76 -16.33
CA ILE A 245 -0.78 -10.01 -15.92
C ILE A 245 -1.83 -9.92 -17.04
N ASN A 246 -1.45 -9.45 -18.23
CA ASN A 246 -2.37 -9.37 -19.37
C ASN A 246 -2.90 -10.75 -19.76
N GLY A 247 -4.21 -10.84 -20.02
CA GLY A 247 -4.91 -12.12 -20.26
C GLY A 247 -5.32 -12.88 -19.00
N CYS A 248 -4.84 -12.47 -17.82
CA CYS A 248 -5.23 -13.03 -16.53
C CYS A 248 -6.12 -12.08 -15.73
N ALA A 249 -5.64 -10.86 -15.43
CA ALA A 249 -6.37 -9.89 -14.62
C ALA A 249 -7.74 -9.53 -15.22
N LYS A 250 -8.71 -9.16 -14.37
CA LYS A 250 -10.06 -8.76 -14.79
C LYS A 250 -10.02 -7.52 -15.67
N SER A 251 -9.21 -6.54 -15.29
CA SER A 251 -8.95 -5.33 -16.06
C SER A 251 -7.55 -4.80 -15.74
N TYR A 252 -6.98 -4.08 -16.70
CA TYR A 252 -5.68 -3.44 -16.58
C TYR A 252 -5.74 -2.07 -17.26
N ARG A 253 -5.48 -1.00 -16.50
CA ARG A 253 -5.42 0.38 -16.99
C ARG A 253 -4.07 0.98 -16.65
N GLU A 254 -3.47 1.68 -17.61
CA GLU A 254 -2.25 2.46 -17.42
C GLU A 254 -2.56 3.96 -17.45
N VAL A 255 -1.87 4.74 -16.62
CA VAL A 255 -1.90 6.19 -16.65
C VAL A 255 -0.48 6.73 -16.46
N GLU A 256 0.01 7.46 -17.46
CA GLU A 256 1.29 8.17 -17.39
C GLU A 256 1.04 9.59 -16.87
N ILE A 257 1.65 9.93 -15.74
CA ILE A 257 1.71 11.29 -15.21
C ILE A 257 2.91 11.99 -15.84
N LYS A 258 2.73 13.22 -16.29
CA LYS A 258 3.74 13.94 -17.10
C LYS A 258 4.24 15.23 -16.45
N GLY A 259 5.45 15.63 -16.83
CA GLY A 259 6.11 16.86 -16.43
C GLY A 259 6.74 16.81 -15.03
N LYS A 260 7.17 17.97 -14.52
CA LYS A 260 7.95 18.09 -13.27
C LYS A 260 7.31 17.51 -12.00
N ASN A 261 6.00 17.30 -12.00
CA ASN A 261 5.24 16.72 -10.87
C ASN A 261 5.07 15.20 -11.00
N ALA A 262 5.61 14.61 -12.06
CA ALA A 262 5.72 13.17 -12.26
C ALA A 262 7.00 12.57 -11.68
N GLN A 263 7.78 13.34 -10.90
CA GLN A 263 8.96 12.83 -10.22
C GLN A 263 8.58 11.74 -9.21
N HIS A 264 9.44 10.73 -9.04
CA HIS A 264 9.18 9.50 -8.29
C HIS A 264 8.46 9.65 -6.94
N SER A 265 8.92 10.56 -6.08
CA SER A 265 8.31 10.83 -4.77
C SER A 265 7.10 11.75 -4.89
N LYS A 266 7.12 12.70 -5.84
CA LYS A 266 5.98 13.58 -6.09
C LYS A 266 4.73 12.83 -6.55
N LEU A 267 4.86 11.64 -7.14
CA LEU A 267 3.70 10.85 -7.56
C LEU A 267 2.73 10.54 -6.40
N HIS A 268 3.24 10.22 -5.20
CA HIS A 268 2.38 10.02 -4.01
C HIS A 268 1.99 11.34 -3.31
N GLU A 269 2.44 12.48 -3.85
CA GLU A 269 2.07 13.85 -3.45
C GLU A 269 1.33 14.59 -4.58
N ASN A 270 0.82 13.85 -5.59
CA ASN A 270 0.21 14.44 -6.77
C ASN A 270 -1.32 14.32 -6.71
N LYS A 271 -2.02 15.46 -6.84
CA LYS A 271 -3.49 15.54 -6.80
C LYS A 271 -4.18 14.79 -7.95
N GLU A 272 -3.53 14.66 -9.10
CA GLU A 272 -4.04 13.84 -10.20
C GLU A 272 -4.01 12.36 -9.83
N VAL A 273 -2.91 11.90 -9.22
CA VAL A 273 -2.77 10.54 -8.69
C VAL A 273 -3.80 10.28 -7.60
N ASP A 274 -3.99 11.23 -6.68
CA ASP A 274 -5.03 11.16 -5.64
C ASP A 274 -6.42 10.92 -6.25
N LYS A 275 -6.78 11.69 -7.29
CA LYS A 275 -8.07 11.55 -7.98
C LYS A 275 -8.21 10.20 -8.68
N LEU A 276 -7.20 9.79 -9.45
CA LEU A 276 -7.19 8.49 -10.15
C LEU A 276 -7.36 7.33 -9.17
N LEU A 277 -6.64 7.37 -8.05
CA LEU A 277 -6.71 6.38 -7.00
C LEU A 277 -8.11 6.33 -6.38
N ILE A 278 -8.69 7.48 -6.05
CA ILE A 278 -10.02 7.55 -5.44
C ILE A 278 -11.10 7.03 -6.39
N ASP A 279 -11.06 7.50 -7.63
CA ASP A 279 -12.02 7.11 -8.67
C ASP A 279 -11.94 5.60 -8.92
N PHE A 280 -10.73 5.05 -9.07
CA PHE A 280 -10.56 3.63 -9.34
C PHE A 280 -10.94 2.73 -8.15
N LEU A 281 -10.58 3.10 -6.92
CA LEU A 281 -10.79 2.22 -5.77
C LEU A 281 -12.23 2.23 -5.26
N TRP A 282 -12.89 3.39 -5.26
CA TRP A 282 -14.12 3.60 -4.48
C TRP A 282 -15.27 4.28 -5.20
N LYS A 283 -15.09 4.72 -6.46
CA LYS A 283 -16.24 5.11 -7.29
C LYS A 283 -16.64 3.95 -8.18
N GLU A 284 -17.95 3.84 -8.41
CA GLU A 284 -18.57 2.89 -9.33
C GLU A 284 -18.54 3.45 -10.76
#